data_AF-M4F8D6-F1
#
_entry.id   AF-M4F8D6-F1
#
_cell.length_a   1.000
_cell.length_b   1.000
_cell.length_c   1.000
_cell.angle_alpha   90.00
_cell.angle_beta   90.00
_cell.angle_gamma   90.00
#
_symmetry.space_group_name_H-M   'P 1'
#
loop_
_entity.id
_entity.type
_entity.pdbx_description
1 polymer ?
#
loop_
_entity_poly.entity_id
_entity_poly.type
_entity_poly.pdbx_seq_one_letter_code
_entity_poly.pdbx_strand_id
1 'polypeptide(L)'
;MGGAGGEGGGDFRAKVWSMSGGPYCRPKHWRRNTALAMLGVFLVCIPIAMKSAELEQRPHMPVRPIPSQIWCKNFGTKDDYEKEH
;
A
#
# COMPACT_ATOMS: atom_id res chain seq x y z
N MET A 1 -38.58 3.06 24.72
CA MET A 1 -39.27 1.82 24.31
C MET A 1 -38.30 1.00 23.48
N GLY A 2 -37.90 -0.23 23.75
CA GLY A 2 -38.00 -1.23 24.82
C GLY A 2 -36.87 -2.26 24.51
N GLY A 3 -36.41 -3.20 25.33
CA GLY A 3 -36.82 -3.80 26.58
C GLY A 3 -36.32 -5.26 26.54
N ALA A 4 -35.76 -5.77 27.65
CA ALA A 4 -35.24 -7.12 27.92
C ALA A 4 -33.88 -7.49 27.28
N GLY A 5 -32.89 -8.04 27.97
CA GLY A 5 -32.74 -8.57 29.33
C GLY A 5 -31.56 -9.55 29.32
N GLY A 6 -30.69 -9.54 30.34
CA GLY A 6 -29.62 -10.54 30.44
C GLY A 6 -28.41 -10.12 31.27
N GLU A 7 -28.60 -10.03 32.59
CA GLU A 7 -27.52 -9.97 33.58
C GLU A 7 -27.04 -11.41 33.82
N GLY A 8 -25.79 -11.74 33.47
CA GLY A 8 -25.19 -13.06 33.74
C GLY A 8 -24.22 -13.58 32.67
N GLY A 9 -22.94 -13.23 32.78
CA GLY A 9 -21.86 -13.78 31.95
C GLY A 9 -21.65 -13.04 30.63
N GLY A 10 -20.80 -12.01 30.62
CA GLY A 10 -20.47 -11.27 29.40
C GLY A 10 -20.05 -12.20 28.26
N ASP A 11 -20.58 -11.93 27.05
CA ASP A 11 -20.35 -12.71 25.83
C ASP A 11 -18.86 -13.08 25.71
N PHE A 12 -18.54 -14.38 25.73
CA PHE A 12 -17.17 -14.88 25.67
C PHE A 12 -16.43 -14.38 24.42
N ARG A 13 -17.18 -14.03 23.36
CA ARG A 13 -16.64 -13.41 22.13
C ARG A 13 -15.95 -12.07 22.39
N ALA A 14 -16.31 -11.35 23.46
CA ALA A 14 -15.63 -10.13 23.87
C ALA A 14 -14.26 -10.41 24.54
N LYS A 15 -14.02 -11.64 25.01
CA LYS A 15 -12.76 -12.06 25.66
C LYS A 15 -11.79 -12.71 24.68
N VAL A 16 -12.26 -13.13 23.50
CA VAL A 16 -11.44 -13.78 22.47
C VAL A 16 -10.86 -12.72 21.54
N TRP A 17 -9.53 -12.70 21.40
CA TRP A 17 -8.84 -11.83 20.46
C TRP A 17 -8.50 -12.59 19.17
N SER A 18 -8.69 -11.94 18.03
CA SER A 18 -8.28 -12.42 16.71
C SER A 18 -7.54 -11.31 15.96
N MET A 19 -6.54 -11.69 15.16
CA MET A 19 -5.74 -10.75 14.37
C MET A 19 -6.60 -9.91 13.41
N SER A 20 -7.65 -10.48 12.82
CA SER A 20 -8.58 -9.79 11.92
C SER A 20 -9.70 -9.03 12.65
N GLY A 21 -9.80 -9.18 13.98
CA GLY A 21 -10.97 -8.80 14.76
C GLY A 21 -12.04 -9.89 14.84
N GLY A 22 -13.06 -9.67 15.68
CA GLY A 22 -14.22 -10.54 15.88
C GLY A 22 -15.47 -10.13 15.07
N PRO A 23 -16.60 -10.86 15.25
CA PRO A 23 -17.86 -10.53 14.61
C PRO A 23 -18.30 -9.08 14.89
N TYR A 24 -18.81 -8.38 13.86
CA TYR A 24 -19.26 -6.99 13.96
C TYR A 24 -18.22 -5.98 14.49
N CYS A 25 -16.94 -6.16 14.15
CA CYS A 25 -15.88 -5.21 14.51
C CYS A 25 -16.16 -3.78 14.02
N ARG A 26 -16.45 -2.89 14.97
CA ARG A 26 -16.57 -1.44 14.75
C ARG A 26 -15.84 -0.66 15.84
N PRO A 27 -14.50 -0.63 15.81
CA PRO A 27 -13.73 0.07 16.82
C PRO A 27 -13.97 1.59 16.71
N LYS A 28 -14.10 2.26 17.86
CA LYS A 28 -14.38 3.71 17.97
C LYS A 28 -13.40 4.57 17.15
N HIS A 29 -12.14 4.14 17.01
CA HIS A 29 -11.06 4.90 16.36
C HIS A 29 -10.64 4.33 14.99
N TRP A 30 -11.52 3.59 14.30
CA TRP A 30 -11.18 2.95 13.02
C TRP A 30 -10.51 3.90 12.02
N ARG A 31 -11.03 5.13 11.88
CA ARG A 31 -10.49 6.14 10.95
C ARG A 31 -9.05 6.50 11.24
N ARG A 32 -8.72 6.75 12.52
CA ARG A 32 -7.37 7.11 12.94
C ARG A 32 -6.39 5.95 12.72
N ASN A 33 -6.81 4.72 13.03
CA ASN A 33 -5.98 3.54 12.85
C ASN A 33 -5.71 3.27 11.36
N THR A 34 -6.72 3.42 10.49
CA THR A 34 -6.54 3.31 9.05
C THR A 34 -5.62 4.41 8.50
N ALA A 35 -5.76 5.64 8.99
CA ALA A 35 -4.88 6.74 8.57
C ALA A 35 -3.41 6.47 8.93
N LEU A 36 -3.14 5.97 10.14
CA LEU A 36 -1.78 5.59 10.56
C LEU A 36 -1.22 4.42 9.73
N ALA A 37 -2.06 3.42 9.43
CA ALA A 37 -1.65 2.30 8.58
C ALA A 37 -1.30 2.77 7.16
N MET A 38 -2.15 3.58 6.55
CA MET A 38 -1.90 4.14 5.22
C MET A 38 -0.66 5.04 5.21
N LEU A 39 -0.46 5.84 6.25
CA LEU A 39 0.76 6.64 6.41
C LEU A 39 2.00 5.74 6.40
N GLY A 40 2.00 4.66 7.18
CA GLY A 40 3.10 3.69 7.19
C GLY A 40 3.36 3.06 5.82
N VAL A 41 2.30 2.68 5.10
CA VAL A 41 2.40 2.14 3.72
C VAL A 41 3.06 3.15 2.79
N PHE A 42 2.58 4.39 2.76
CA PHE A 42 3.15 5.42 1.87
C PHE A 42 4.59 5.78 2.24
N LEU A 43 4.91 5.86 3.54
CA LEU A 43 6.28 6.13 3.99
C LEU A 43 7.28 5.08 3.48
N VAL A 44 6.86 3.83 3.30
CA VAL A 44 7.70 2.75 2.78
C VAL A 44 7.65 2.68 1.25
N CYS A 45 6.46 2.73 0.66
CA CYS A 45 6.30 2.53 -0.78
C CYS A 45 6.87 3.69 -1.62
N ILE A 46 6.80 4.93 -1.15
CA ILE A 46 7.32 6.10 -1.88
C ILE A 46 8.85 6.01 -2.12
N PRO A 47 9.70 5.84 -1.10
CA PRO A 47 11.15 5.75 -1.34
C PRO A 47 11.52 4.53 -2.16
N ILE A 48 10.82 3.40 -1.98
CA ILE A 48 11.01 2.20 -2.82
C ILE A 48 10.69 2.52 -4.27
N ALA A 49 9.57 3.20 -4.55
CA ALA A 49 9.19 3.56 -5.91
C ALA A 49 10.17 4.55 -6.54
N MET A 50 10.64 5.55 -5.79
CA MET A 50 11.68 6.47 -6.25
C MET A 50 12.96 5.72 -6.60
N LYS A 51 13.41 4.83 -5.71
CA LYS A 51 14.63 4.05 -5.96
C LYS A 51 14.47 3.07 -7.11
N SER A 52 13.30 2.44 -7.23
CA SER A 52 12.95 1.58 -8.36
C SER A 52 13.01 2.35 -9.68
N ALA A 53 12.52 3.59 -9.72
CA ALA A 53 12.53 4.42 -10.93
C ALA A 53 13.94 4.88 -11.32
N GLU A 54 14.82 5.16 -10.35
CA GLU A 54 16.23 5.49 -10.60
C GLU A 54 17.04 4.31 -11.15
N LEU A 55 16.72 3.09 -10.72
CA LEU A 55 17.44 1.88 -11.10
C LEU A 55 16.98 1.29 -12.43
N GLU A 56 15.80 1.68 -12.91
CA GLU A 56 15.24 1.12 -14.14
C GLU A 56 16.02 1.60 -15.37
N GLN A 57 16.85 0.73 -15.94
CA GLN A 57 17.56 1.00 -17.19
C GLN A 57 16.73 0.57 -18.40
N ARG A 58 16.63 1.43 -19.42
CA ARG A 58 15.95 1.12 -20.68
C ARG A 58 16.86 1.38 -21.88
N PRO A 59 17.56 0.38 -22.43
CA PRO A 59 18.52 0.57 -23.51
C PRO A 59 17.89 1.08 -24.82
N HIS A 60 16.59 0.88 -25.00
CA HIS A 60 15.85 1.37 -26.16
C HIS A 60 14.93 2.53 -25.78
N MET A 61 14.99 3.61 -26.56
CA MET A 61 14.04 4.70 -26.45
C MET A 61 12.66 4.25 -26.97
N PRO A 62 11.57 4.55 -26.25
CA PRO A 62 10.24 4.10 -26.66
C PRO A 62 9.78 4.80 -27.95
N VAL A 63 9.26 4.02 -28.91
CA VAL A 63 8.77 4.48 -30.22
C VAL A 63 7.45 5.28 -30.12
N ARG A 64 6.80 5.24 -28.95
CA ARG A 64 5.50 5.85 -28.67
C ARG A 64 5.47 6.41 -27.24
N PRO A 65 4.60 7.38 -26.93
CA PRO A 65 4.45 7.86 -25.57
C PRO A 65 3.92 6.74 -24.65
N ILE A 66 4.65 6.45 -23.57
CA ILE A 66 4.30 5.41 -22.59
C ILE A 66 4.21 6.07 -21.21
N PRO A 67 3.16 5.80 -20.40
CA PRO A 67 2.95 6.47 -19.10
C PRO A 67 4.13 6.37 -18.13
N SER A 68 4.91 5.29 -18.19
CA SER A 68 6.08 5.10 -17.35
C SER A 68 7.23 6.06 -17.65
N GLN A 69 7.21 6.77 -18.79
CA GLN A 69 8.17 7.84 -19.09
C GLN A 69 8.07 9.05 -18.14
N ILE A 70 6.94 9.22 -17.43
CA ILE A 70 6.77 10.30 -16.45
C ILE A 70 7.69 10.09 -15.23
N TRP A 71 7.99 8.83 -14.91
CA TRP A 71 8.65 8.43 -13.67
C TRP A 71 10.05 7.87 -13.93
N CYS A 72 10.21 7.10 -14.99
CA CYS A 72 11.46 6.43 -15.33
C CYS A 72 12.20 7.29 -16.36
N LYS A 73 13.31 7.92 -15.96
CA LYS A 73 14.05 8.89 -16.79
C LYS A 73 15.32 8.30 -17.43
N ASN A 74 15.73 7.10 -17.01
CA ASN A 74 16.97 6.45 -17.40
C ASN A 74 16.84 5.69 -18.74
N PHE A 75 16.41 6.41 -19.78
CA PHE A 75 16.48 5.91 -21.15
C PHE A 75 17.94 5.92 -21.62
N GLY A 76 18.40 4.79 -22.14
CA GLY A 76 19.68 4.66 -22.82
C GLY A 76 19.70 5.55 -24.06
N THR A 77 20.86 6.12 -24.35
CA THR A 77 21.12 6.83 -25.58
C THR A 77 21.38 5.84 -26.72
N LYS A 78 21.20 6.28 -27.97
CA LYS A 78 21.50 5.44 -29.15
C LYS A 78 22.94 4.92 -29.12
N ASP A 79 23.85 5.73 -28.58
CA ASP A 79 25.27 5.42 -28.39
C ASP A 79 25.50 4.27 -27.40
N ASP A 80 24.59 4.04 -26.44
CA ASP A 80 24.67 2.93 -25.49
C ASP A 80 24.29 1.59 -26.16
N TYR A 81 23.31 1.60 -27.07
CA TYR A 81 22.90 0.42 -27.85
C TYR A 81 23.97 -0.02 -28.85
N GLU A 82 24.60 0.95 -29.53
CA GLU A 82 25.68 0.69 -30.52
C GLU A 82 27.00 0.24 -29.87
N LYS A 83 27.15 0.39 -28.55
CA LYS A 83 28.35 -0.05 -27.80
C LYS A 83 28.25 -1.50 -27.32
N GLU A 84 27.03 -2.03 -27.21
CA GLU A 84 26.73 -3.35 -26.64
C GLU A 84 26.52 -4.44 -27.71
N HIS A 85 26.36 -4.04 -28.98
CA HIS A 85 26.18 -4.90 -30.16
C HIS A 85 27.17 -4.59 -31.27
#